data_AF-A0A8T3MRS2-F1
#
_entry.id   AF-A0A8T3MRS2-F1
#
_cell.length_a   1.000
_cell.length_b   1.000
_cell.length_c   1.000
_cell.angle_alpha   90.00
_cell.angle_beta   90.00
_cell.angle_gamma   90.00
#
_symmetry.space_group_name_H-M   'P 1'
#
loop_
_entity.id
_entity.type
_entity.pdbx_description
1 polymer ?
#
loop_
_entity_poly.entity_id
_entity_poly.type
_entity_poly.pdbx_seq_one_letter_code
_entity_poly.pdbx_strand_id
1 'polypeptide(L)'
;SDLAKSFVGFRFRGALIATQAFVLASTAIAIGALLGRAVPTFLLALILGMLSIFGIGQLHQRILLSEAVTVVQDEFGSSFSNDDLYLDSKLQLPDGRLVSYEELLRIDPAAFQSEFGPTYPNVSLVIPGERYRAVEAREAAAEIVIGLIFLVGGALIVTRRRPT
;
A
#
# COMPACT_ATOMS: atom_id res chain seq x y z
N SER A 1 14.01 -10.17 14.79
CA SER A 1 12.91 -10.53 13.88
C SER A 1 13.48 -11.10 12.60
N ASP A 2 12.81 -12.08 12.00
CA ASP A 2 13.15 -12.59 10.68
C ASP A 2 12.61 -11.61 9.62
N LEU A 3 13.51 -10.90 8.93
CA LEU A 3 13.12 -9.90 7.93
C LEU A 3 12.34 -10.52 6.76
N ALA A 4 12.44 -11.83 6.54
CA ALA A 4 11.70 -12.53 5.50
C ALA A 4 10.20 -12.69 5.80
N LYS A 5 9.77 -12.41 7.04
CA LYS A 5 8.38 -12.53 7.54
C LYS A 5 7.92 -11.30 8.30
N SER A 6 8.49 -10.14 7.99
CA SER A 6 8.28 -8.92 8.76
C SER A 6 7.86 -7.80 7.82
N PHE A 7 6.92 -6.96 8.24
CA PHE A 7 6.52 -5.75 7.50
C PHE A 7 7.32 -4.50 7.89
N VAL A 8 8.32 -4.62 8.78
CA VAL A 8 9.21 -3.49 9.13
C VAL A 8 9.91 -2.96 7.88
N GLY A 9 9.67 -1.70 7.53
CA GLY A 9 10.23 -1.10 6.31
C GLY A 9 9.68 -1.71 5.02
N PHE A 10 8.45 -2.23 5.04
CA PHE A 10 7.72 -2.66 3.84
C PHE A 10 7.79 -1.58 2.75
N ARG A 11 7.98 -2.00 1.49
CA ARG A 11 8.30 -1.18 0.29
C ARG A 11 9.70 -0.56 0.22
N PHE A 12 10.40 -0.38 1.33
CA PHE A 12 11.75 0.20 1.35
C PHE A 12 12.85 -0.87 1.42
N ARG A 13 12.54 -2.11 1.00
CA ARG A 13 13.49 -3.23 0.96
C ARG A 13 13.04 -4.33 0.00
N GLY A 14 13.92 -5.30 -0.20
CA GLY A 14 13.59 -6.54 -0.91
C GLY A 14 13.29 -6.33 -2.38
N ALA A 15 12.37 -7.12 -2.92
CA ALA A 15 12.02 -7.09 -4.34
C ALA A 15 11.34 -5.77 -4.74
N LEU A 16 10.63 -5.13 -3.81
CA LEU A 16 9.85 -3.92 -4.08
C LEU A 16 10.70 -2.71 -4.49
N ILE A 17 11.92 -2.56 -3.95
CA ILE A 17 12.82 -1.50 -4.43
C ILE A 17 13.14 -1.70 -5.91
N ALA A 18 13.44 -2.95 -6.30
CA ALA A 18 13.82 -3.26 -7.67
C ALA A 18 12.65 -3.03 -8.64
N THR A 19 11.43 -3.41 -8.26
CA THR A 19 10.23 -3.22 -9.08
C THR A 19 9.79 -1.75 -9.14
N GLN A 20 9.95 -0.98 -8.07
CA GLN A 20 9.75 0.49 -8.09
C GLN A 20 10.75 1.20 -9.00
N ALA A 21 12.03 0.82 -8.92
CA ALA A 21 13.07 1.36 -9.81
C ALA A 21 12.76 1.00 -11.28
N PHE A 22 12.26 -0.21 -11.53
CA PHE A 22 11.81 -0.63 -12.85
C PHE A 22 10.62 0.20 -13.37
N VAL A 23 9.62 0.50 -12.53
CA VAL A 23 8.51 1.38 -12.89
C VAL A 23 9.01 2.79 -13.25
N LEU A 24 9.96 3.34 -12.48
CA LEU A 24 10.54 4.65 -12.77
C LEU A 24 11.32 4.66 -14.09
N ALA A 25 12.16 3.64 -14.31
CA ALA A 25 12.96 3.51 -15.53
C ALA A 25 12.09 3.32 -16.78
N SER A 26 11.09 2.44 -16.70
CA SER A 26 10.15 2.19 -17.81
C SER A 26 9.32 3.43 -18.14
N THR A 27 8.85 4.16 -17.14
CA THR A 27 8.16 5.45 -17.33
C THR A 27 9.10 6.45 -18.02
N ALA A 28 10.35 6.55 -17.59
CA ALA A 28 11.34 7.45 -18.19
C ALA A 28 11.59 7.14 -19.67
N ILE A 29 11.71 5.85 -20.02
CA ILE A 29 11.84 5.41 -21.42
C ILE A 29 10.61 5.81 -22.23
N ALA A 30 9.40 5.55 -21.71
CA ALA A 30 8.15 5.84 -22.39
C ALA A 30 7.97 7.34 -22.66
N ILE A 31 8.20 8.18 -21.65
CA ILE A 31 8.08 9.64 -21.79
C ILE A 31 9.20 10.21 -22.66
N GLY A 32 10.42 9.65 -22.57
CA GLY A 32 11.54 10.04 -23.42
C GLY A 32 11.27 9.79 -24.90
N ALA A 33 10.67 8.64 -25.21
CA ALA A 33 10.20 8.31 -26.54
C ALA A 33 9.15 9.30 -27.07
N LEU A 34 8.31 9.86 -26.19
CA LEU A 34 7.29 10.85 -26.54
C LEU A 34 7.88 12.25 -26.75
N LEU A 35 8.74 12.74 -25.86
CA LEU A 35 9.15 14.16 -25.87
C LEU A 35 10.45 14.42 -26.64
N GLY A 36 11.36 13.45 -26.68
CA GLY A 36 12.68 13.61 -27.32
C GLY A 36 13.59 14.65 -26.65
N ARG A 37 13.27 15.14 -25.44
CA ARG A 37 14.04 16.15 -24.69
C ARG A 37 14.35 15.65 -23.28
N ALA A 38 15.61 15.68 -22.87
CA ALA A 38 16.07 15.06 -21.62
C ALA A 38 15.43 15.68 -20.35
N VAL A 39 15.60 16.98 -20.13
CA VAL A 39 15.12 17.65 -18.89
C VAL A 39 13.61 17.48 -18.63
N PRO A 40 12.70 17.82 -19.56
CA PRO A 40 11.26 17.66 -19.30
C PRO A 40 10.86 16.18 -19.20
N THR A 41 11.58 15.27 -19.85
CA THR A 41 11.36 13.83 -19.72
C THR A 41 11.59 13.37 -18.29
N PHE A 42 12.73 13.74 -17.69
CA PHE A 42 13.04 13.31 -16.33
C PHE A 42 12.00 13.80 -15.32
N LEU A 43 11.57 15.06 -15.43
CA LEU A 43 10.55 15.62 -14.53
C LEU A 43 9.21 14.87 -14.65
N LEU A 44 8.71 14.69 -15.88
CA LEU A 44 7.45 14.01 -16.10
C LEU A 44 7.51 12.53 -15.74
N ALA A 45 8.62 11.86 -16.04
CA ALA A 45 8.82 10.47 -15.68
C ALA A 45 8.85 10.25 -14.17
N LEU A 46 9.50 11.14 -13.44
CA LEU A 46 9.55 11.09 -11.98
C LEU A 46 8.14 11.26 -11.39
N ILE A 47 7.40 12.27 -11.84
CA ILE A 47 6.04 12.55 -11.37
C ILE A 47 5.11 11.36 -11.67
N LEU A 48 5.08 10.90 -12.92
CA LEU A 48 4.19 9.81 -13.33
C LEU A 48 4.57 8.48 -12.70
N GLY A 49 5.86 8.20 -12.55
CA GLY A 49 6.34 6.99 -11.87
C GLY A 49 5.97 7.00 -10.39
N MET A 50 6.16 8.12 -9.69
CA MET A 50 5.73 8.27 -8.29
C MET A 50 4.22 8.13 -8.14
N LEU A 51 3.43 8.75 -9.02
CA LEU A 51 1.97 8.61 -9.02
C LEU A 51 1.52 7.17 -9.27
N SER A 52 2.23 6.44 -10.15
CA SER A 52 1.93 5.03 -10.43
C SER A 52 2.20 4.15 -9.20
N ILE A 53 3.36 4.29 -8.57
CA ILE A 53 3.71 3.57 -7.34
C ILE A 53 2.71 3.90 -6.22
N PHE A 54 2.38 5.18 -6.03
CA PHE A 54 1.38 5.60 -5.06
C PHE A 54 0.00 5.00 -5.35
N GLY A 55 -0.44 5.00 -6.61
CA GLY A 55 -1.71 4.43 -7.03
C GLY A 55 -1.81 2.93 -6.78
N ILE A 56 -0.77 2.17 -7.14
CA ILE A 56 -0.66 0.74 -6.80
C ILE A 56 -0.77 0.56 -5.29
N GLY A 57 -0.06 1.40 -4.53
CA GLY A 57 -0.03 1.27 -3.09
C GLY A 57 -1.38 1.50 -2.41
N GLN A 58 -2.17 2.45 -2.92
CA GLN A 58 -3.54 2.72 -2.47
C GLN A 58 -4.49 1.57 -2.80
N LEU A 59 -4.41 1.02 -4.01
CA LEU A 59 -5.22 -0.14 -4.42
C LEU A 59 -4.88 -1.37 -3.57
N HIS A 60 -3.59 -1.62 -3.37
CA HIS A 60 -3.14 -2.74 -2.54
C HIS A 60 -3.60 -2.59 -1.10
N GLN A 61 -3.52 -1.39 -0.52
CA GLN A 61 -4.00 -1.13 0.84
C GLN A 61 -5.49 -1.47 1.02
N ARG A 62 -6.34 -1.18 0.02
CA ARG A 62 -7.77 -1.57 0.06
C ARG A 62 -7.97 -3.09 0.06
N ILE A 63 -7.17 -3.79 -0.73
CA ILE A 63 -7.18 -5.26 -0.76
C ILE A 63 -6.72 -5.81 0.59
N LEU A 64 -5.64 -5.26 1.16
CA LEU A 64 -5.13 -5.69 2.45
C LEU A 64 -6.14 -5.45 3.59
N LEU A 65 -6.88 -4.35 3.56
CA LEU A 65 -7.97 -4.10 4.51
C LEU A 65 -9.06 -5.18 4.46
N SER A 66 -9.37 -5.71 3.26
CA SER A 66 -10.35 -6.82 3.13
C SER A 66 -9.81 -8.16 3.60
N GLU A 67 -8.49 -8.30 3.71
CA GLU A 67 -7.79 -9.52 4.13
C GLU A 67 -7.31 -9.46 5.58
N ALA A 68 -7.58 -8.35 6.28
CA ALA A 68 -7.08 -8.07 7.60
C ALA A 68 -7.70 -8.98 8.66
N VAL A 69 -6.89 -9.37 9.63
CA VAL A 69 -7.34 -10.09 10.82
C VAL A 69 -7.48 -9.08 11.96
N THR A 70 -8.55 -9.21 12.72
CA THR A 70 -8.80 -8.42 13.93
C THR A 70 -7.99 -8.97 15.10
N VAL A 71 -7.25 -8.11 15.78
CA VAL A 71 -6.55 -8.42 17.02
C VAL A 71 -7.04 -7.44 18.09
N VAL A 72 -7.57 -7.96 19.19
CA VAL A 72 -8.04 -7.13 20.33
C VAL A 72 -6.82 -6.46 20.96
N GLN A 73 -6.86 -5.15 21.19
CA GLN A 73 -5.82 -4.46 21.95
C GLN A 73 -6.03 -4.71 23.45
N ASP A 74 -4.96 -5.13 24.12
CA ASP A 74 -4.88 -5.18 25.58
C ASP A 74 -4.70 -3.78 26.19
N GLU A 75 -4.94 -3.66 27.50
CA GLU A 75 -4.82 -2.41 28.27
C GLU A 75 -3.43 -1.75 28.20
N PHE A 76 -2.40 -2.48 27.76
CA PHE A 76 -1.01 -2.01 27.68
C PHE A 76 -0.57 -1.58 26.27
N GLY A 77 -1.45 -1.73 25.28
CA GLY A 77 -1.18 -1.33 23.90
C GLY A 77 -0.41 -2.39 23.13
N SER A 78 -1.05 -2.83 22.04
CA SER A 78 -0.56 -3.73 20.99
C SER A 78 -0.41 -5.21 21.37
N SER A 79 -1.50 -5.97 21.20
CA SER A 79 -1.46 -7.43 21.15
C SER A 79 -1.02 -7.99 19.77
N PHE A 80 -0.47 -7.14 18.89
CA PHE A 80 0.05 -7.52 17.57
C PHE A 80 1.58 -7.40 17.52
N SER A 81 2.22 -8.23 16.70
CA SER A 81 3.69 -8.25 16.60
C SER A 81 4.20 -7.03 15.84
N ASN A 82 5.40 -6.53 16.18
CA ASN A 82 6.10 -5.53 15.36
C ASN A 82 6.39 -5.99 13.93
N ASP A 83 6.29 -7.31 13.68
CA ASP A 83 6.44 -7.89 12.36
C ASP A 83 5.15 -7.84 11.52
N ASP A 84 4.01 -7.52 12.12
CA ASP A 84 2.72 -7.43 11.44
C ASP A 84 2.54 -6.08 10.74
N LEU A 85 1.74 -6.07 9.66
CA LEU A 85 1.35 -4.82 9.00
C LEU A 85 0.10 -4.26 9.69
N TYR A 86 0.27 -3.18 10.45
CA TYR A 86 -0.85 -2.40 10.94
C TYR A 86 -1.54 -1.66 9.79
N LEU A 87 -2.86 -1.83 9.68
CA LEU A 87 -3.65 -1.18 8.64
C LEU A 87 -4.57 -0.10 9.20
N ASP A 88 -5.32 -0.43 10.26
CA ASP A 88 -6.34 0.44 10.84
C ASP A 88 -6.71 -0.02 12.25
N SER A 89 -7.43 0.81 12.99
CA SER A 89 -8.00 0.53 14.31
C SER A 89 -9.49 0.81 14.29
N LYS A 90 -10.28 -0.12 14.84
CA LYS A 90 -11.73 -0.07 14.89
C LYS A 90 -12.22 -0.35 16.31
N LEU A 91 -13.44 0.04 16.61
CA LEU A 91 -14.11 -0.28 17.86
C LEU A 91 -15.11 -1.42 17.60
N GLN A 92 -15.12 -2.42 18.47
CA GLN A 92 -16.03 -3.55 18.35
C GLN A 92 -17.24 -3.35 19.26
N LEU A 93 -18.43 -3.25 18.66
CA LEU A 93 -19.70 -3.16 19.39
C LEU A 93 -20.06 -4.50 20.05
N PRO A 94 -21.02 -4.52 21.01
CA PRO A 94 -21.46 -5.75 21.67
C PRO A 94 -22.12 -6.75 20.71
N ASP A 95 -22.62 -6.29 19.57
CA ASP A 95 -23.16 -7.12 18.49
C ASP A 95 -22.06 -7.67 17.55
N GLY A 96 -20.80 -7.38 17.83
CA GLY A 96 -19.63 -7.82 17.07
C GLY A 96 -19.28 -6.94 15.86
N ARG A 97 -20.06 -5.90 15.56
CA ARG A 97 -19.75 -5.00 14.44
C ARG A 97 -18.51 -4.16 14.72
N LEU A 98 -17.72 -3.93 13.67
CA LEU A 98 -16.56 -3.04 13.71
C LEU A 98 -16.95 -1.69 13.15
N VAL A 99 -16.73 -0.62 13.91
CA VAL A 99 -17.02 0.75 13.50
C VAL A 99 -15.78 1.63 13.65
N SER A 100 -15.70 2.69 12.84
CA SER A 100 -14.69 3.72 13.06
C SER A 100 -15.04 4.59 14.26
N TYR A 101 -14.07 5.36 14.74
CA TYR A 101 -14.27 6.33 15.81
C TYR A 101 -15.38 7.35 15.46
N GLU A 102 -15.37 7.87 14.23
CA GLU A 102 -16.36 8.84 13.75
C GLU A 102 -17.74 8.24 13.59
N GLU A 103 -17.82 6.98 13.17
CA GLU A 103 -19.08 6.27 13.07
C GLU A 103 -19.66 6.01 14.47
N LEU A 104 -18.82 5.61 15.43
CA LEU A 104 -19.26 5.44 16.80
C LEU A 104 -19.76 6.75 17.41
N LEU A 105 -19.08 7.87 17.20
CA LEU A 105 -19.54 9.19 17.68
C LEU A 105 -20.93 9.58 17.15
N ARG A 106 -21.33 9.08 15.98
CA ARG A 106 -22.68 9.32 15.43
C ARG A 106 -23.72 8.38 16.04
N ILE A 107 -23.34 7.15 16.38
CA ILE A 107 -24.24 6.12 16.92
C ILE A 107 -24.42 6.31 18.43
N ASP A 108 -23.33 6.54 19.14
CA ASP A 108 -23.25 6.64 20.60
C ASP A 108 -22.22 7.72 21.01
N PRO A 109 -22.63 9.00 21.05
CA PRO A 109 -21.76 10.10 21.48
C PRO A 109 -21.30 10.01 22.94
N ALA A 110 -21.96 9.18 23.77
CA ALA A 110 -21.62 8.99 25.17
C ALA A 110 -20.51 7.95 25.37
N ALA A 111 -20.19 7.16 24.35
CA ALA A 111 -19.19 6.09 24.38
C ALA A 111 -17.76 6.54 24.77
N PHE A 112 -17.49 7.85 24.74
CA PHE A 112 -16.20 8.45 25.08
C PHE A 112 -16.26 9.40 26.28
N GLN A 113 -17.40 9.48 26.97
CA GLN A 113 -17.57 10.33 28.15
C GLN A 113 -17.19 9.62 29.46
N SER A 114 -16.80 8.34 29.39
CA SER A 114 -16.35 7.56 30.53
C SER A 114 -14.97 8.05 31.01
N GLU A 115 -14.83 8.24 32.32
CA GLU A 115 -13.55 8.60 32.96
C GLU A 115 -12.46 7.51 32.80
N PHE A 116 -12.84 6.29 32.39
CA PHE A 116 -11.97 5.12 32.31
C PHE A 116 -11.61 4.70 30.88
N GLY A 117 -11.95 5.52 29.87
CA GLY A 117 -11.64 5.25 28.45
C GLY A 117 -12.87 4.87 27.60
N PRO A 118 -12.66 4.42 26.35
CA PRO A 118 -13.75 4.07 25.44
C PRO A 118 -14.58 2.91 26.01
N THR A 119 -15.91 3.02 25.93
CA THR A 119 -16.83 1.97 26.39
C THR A 119 -16.65 0.64 25.64
N TYR A 120 -16.14 0.69 24.40
CA TYR A 120 -16.00 -0.47 23.53
C TYR A 120 -14.54 -0.84 23.30
N PRO A 121 -14.20 -2.15 23.23
CA PRO A 121 -12.84 -2.60 23.00
C PRO A 121 -12.32 -2.12 21.65
N ASN A 122 -11.05 -1.68 21.65
CA ASN A 122 -10.33 -1.35 20.44
C ASN A 122 -9.75 -2.63 19.82
N VAL A 123 -9.99 -2.82 18.53
CA VAL A 123 -9.41 -3.90 17.73
C VAL A 123 -8.55 -3.31 16.62
N SER A 124 -7.35 -3.88 16.44
CA SER A 124 -6.45 -3.54 15.34
C SER A 124 -6.72 -4.47 14.16
N LEU A 125 -6.78 -3.90 12.96
CA LEU A 125 -6.79 -4.62 11.71
C LEU A 125 -5.34 -4.78 11.24
N VAL A 126 -4.85 -6.01 11.20
CA VAL A 126 -3.46 -6.31 10.86
C VAL A 126 -3.35 -7.40 9.80
N ILE A 127 -2.26 -7.38 9.04
CA ILE A 127 -1.83 -8.53 8.23
C ILE A 127 -0.70 -9.24 8.97
N PRO A 128 -0.87 -10.53 9.32
CA PRO A 128 0.18 -11.30 9.97
C PRO A 128 1.45 -11.38 9.13
N GLY A 129 2.61 -11.28 9.78
CA GLY A 129 3.93 -11.35 9.14
C GLY A 129 4.17 -12.60 8.27
N GLU A 130 3.51 -13.72 8.55
CA GLU A 130 3.58 -14.95 7.74
C GLU A 130 3.11 -14.73 6.29
N ARG A 131 2.25 -13.72 6.07
CA ARG A 131 1.73 -13.38 4.74
C ARG A 131 2.65 -12.42 3.96
N TYR A 132 3.75 -11.97 4.56
CA TYR A 132 4.69 -11.00 3.96
C TYR A 132 5.04 -11.36 2.51
N ARG A 133 5.47 -12.60 2.25
CA ARG A 133 5.91 -13.01 0.90
C ARG A 133 4.79 -12.97 -0.14
N ALA A 134 3.57 -13.34 0.24
CA ALA A 134 2.43 -13.27 -0.66
C ALA A 134 2.04 -11.81 -0.95
N VAL A 135 2.12 -10.94 0.05
CA VAL A 135 1.85 -9.50 -0.07
C VAL A 135 2.91 -8.82 -0.93
N GLU A 136 4.20 -9.07 -0.65
CA GLU A 136 5.35 -8.58 -1.41
C GLU A 136 5.26 -9.01 -2.88
N ALA A 137 5.00 -10.30 -3.15
CA ALA A 137 4.93 -10.82 -4.51
C ALA A 137 3.78 -10.21 -5.33
N ARG A 138 2.61 -9.98 -4.72
CA ARG A 138 1.46 -9.35 -5.40
C ARG A 138 1.75 -7.91 -5.79
N GLU A 139 2.33 -7.14 -4.89
CA GLU A 139 2.68 -5.74 -5.17
C GLU A 139 3.81 -5.64 -6.20
N ALA A 140 4.84 -6.46 -6.06
CA ALA A 140 5.92 -6.56 -7.04
C ALA A 140 5.39 -6.93 -8.44
N ALA A 141 4.46 -7.89 -8.52
CA ALA A 141 3.82 -8.27 -9.78
C ALA A 141 3.02 -7.11 -10.39
N ALA A 142 2.26 -6.36 -9.58
CA ALA A 142 1.52 -5.19 -10.04
C ALA A 142 2.46 -4.10 -10.60
N GLU A 143 3.56 -3.82 -9.90
CA GLU A 143 4.58 -2.87 -10.35
C GLU A 143 5.24 -3.33 -11.67
N ILE A 144 5.58 -4.62 -11.80
CA ILE A 144 6.12 -5.18 -13.04
C ILE A 144 5.13 -5.01 -14.19
N VAL A 145 3.85 -5.33 -14.00
CA VAL A 145 2.82 -5.18 -15.04
C VAL A 145 2.72 -3.73 -15.50
N ILE A 146 2.69 -2.76 -14.57
CA ILE A 146 2.66 -1.34 -14.91
C ILE A 146 3.92 -0.92 -15.66
N GLY A 147 5.10 -1.36 -15.22
CA GLY A 147 6.35 -1.04 -15.92
C GLY A 147 6.39 -1.62 -17.33
N LEU A 148 5.87 -2.83 -17.53
CA LEU A 148 5.74 -3.43 -18.88
C LEU A 148 4.79 -2.64 -19.76
N ILE A 149 3.67 -2.15 -19.23
CA ILE A 149 2.74 -1.28 -19.97
C ILE A 149 3.45 -0.02 -20.47
N PHE A 150 4.27 0.64 -19.63
CA PHE A 150 5.06 1.79 -20.04
C PHE A 150 6.09 1.44 -21.12
N LEU A 151 6.84 0.34 -20.96
CA LEU A 151 7.82 -0.09 -21.95
C LEU A 151 7.19 -0.40 -23.31
N VAL A 152 6.09 -1.16 -23.32
CA VAL A 152 5.37 -1.50 -24.55
C VAL A 152 4.83 -0.23 -25.20
N GLY A 153 4.21 0.67 -24.42
CA GLY A 153 3.74 1.96 -24.92
C GLY A 153 4.87 2.80 -25.54
N GLY A 154 6.02 2.88 -24.86
CA GLY A 154 7.22 3.55 -25.36
C GLY A 154 7.73 2.95 -26.68
N ALA A 155 7.83 1.63 -26.76
CA ALA A 155 8.26 0.92 -27.96
C ALA A 155 7.32 1.21 -29.16
N LEU A 156 6.00 1.15 -28.94
CA LEU A 156 5.01 1.47 -29.97
C LEU A 156 5.13 2.91 -30.48
N ILE A 157 5.40 3.88 -29.59
CA ILE A 157 5.64 5.28 -29.98
C ILE A 157 6.87 5.40 -30.88
N VAL A 158 7.96 4.70 -30.55
CA VAL A 158 9.18 4.71 -31.36
C VAL A 158 8.94 4.10 -32.73
N THR A 159 8.33 2.92 -32.81
CA THR A 159 8.02 2.24 -34.09
C THR A 159 7.16 3.11 -34.99
N ARG A 160 6.16 3.81 -34.42
CA ARG A 160 5.31 4.73 -35.19
C ARG A 160 6.07 5.94 -35.73
N ARG A 161 7.08 6.44 -35.01
CA ARG A 161 7.90 7.59 -35.44
C ARG A 161 8.97 7.22 -36.46
N ARG A 162 9.37 5.95 -36.52
CA ARG A 162 10.40 5.43 -37.42
C ARG A 162 9.89 4.15 -38.11
N PRO A 163 8.97 4.27 -39.08
CA PRO A 163 8.56 3.12 -39.87
C PRO A 163 9.78 2.62 -40.66
N THR A 164 10.20 1.39 -40.38
CA THR A 164 11.20 0.63 -41.15
C THR A 164 10.55 0.02 -42.38
#